data_AF-A0A820GY26-F1
#
_entry.id   AF-A0A820GY26-F1
#
_cell.length_a   1.000
_cell.length_b   1.000
_cell.length_c   1.000
_cell.angle_alpha   90.00
_cell.angle_beta   90.00
_cell.angle_gamma   90.00
#
_symmetry.space_group_name_H-M   'P 1'
#
loop_
_entity.id
_entity.type
_entity.pdbx_description
1 polymer ?
#
loop_
_entity_poly.entity_id
_entity_poly.type
_entity_poly.pdbx_seq_one_letter_code
_entity_poly.pdbx_strand_id
1 'polypeptide(L)' 'MLSHENLLAASKGNILRLERAKLKGFVTIRHCSILPLAHIFERFILLGVFLRGTQVVFCPVPEKLV' A
#
# COMPACT_ATOMS: atom_id res chain seq x y z
N MET A 1 18.09 -7.85 -6.91
CA MET A 1 18.11 -6.71 -5.97
C MET A 1 16.92 -5.83 -6.29
N LEU A 2 16.10 -5.46 -5.31
CA LEU A 2 14.90 -4.65 -5.53
C LEU A 2 15.31 -3.18 -5.43
N SER A 3 15.34 -2.47 -6.56
CA SER A 3 15.74 -1.06 -6.62
C SER A 3 14.57 -0.14 -6.27
N HIS A 4 14.89 1.10 -5.90
CA HIS A 4 13.89 2.15 -5.68
C HIS A 4 13.04 2.38 -6.94
N GLU A 5 13.67 2.38 -8.11
CA GLU A 5 13.00 2.55 -9.41
C GLU A 5 11.97 1.45 -9.66
N ASN A 6 12.27 0.19 -9.32
CA ASN A 6 11.34 -0.92 -9.48
C ASN A 6 10.08 -0.74 -8.60
N LEU A 7 10.25 -0.27 -7.37
CA LEU A 7 9.13 0.01 -6.46
C LEU A 7 8.26 1.16 -6.97
N LEU A 8 8.87 2.24 -7.46
CA LEU A 8 8.15 3.37 -8.04
C LEU A 8 7.41 2.99 -9.33
N ALA A 9 8.07 2.23 -10.21
CA ALA A 9 7.46 1.75 -11.46
C ALA A 9 6.24 0.87 -11.20
N ALA A 10 6.33 -0.06 -10.23
CA ALA A 10 5.20 -0.89 -9.82
C ALA A 10 4.06 -0.05 -9.24
N SER A 11 4.37 0.96 -8.43
CA SER A 11 3.38 1.83 -7.78
C SER A 11 2.64 2.70 -8.79
N LYS A 12 3.38 3.25 -9.77
CA LYS A 12 2.83 3.96 -10.93
C LYS A 12 1.90 3.05 -11.74
N GLY A 13 2.33 1.82 -12.02
CA GLY A 13 1.50 0.82 -12.72
C GLY A 13 0.19 0.53 -12.00
N ASN A 14 0.21 0.42 -10.67
CA ASN A 14 -0.99 0.22 -9.86
C ASN A 14 -1.94 1.42 -9.90
N ILE A 15 -1.41 2.64 -9.82
CA ILE A 15 -2.21 3.87 -9.97
C ILE A 15 -2.91 3.88 -11.33
N LEU A 16 -2.17 3.69 -12.43
CA LEU A 16 -2.72 3.67 -13.79
C LEU A 16 -3.81 2.60 -13.96
N ARG A 17 -3.64 1.42 -13.35
CA ARG A 17 -4.68 0.36 -13.36
C ARG A 17 -5.95 0.82 -12.65
N LEU A 18 -5.82 1.44 -11.48
CA LEU A 18 -6.96 1.93 -10.70
C LEU A 18 -7.68 3.09 -11.41
N GLU A 19 -6.94 3.96 -12.09
CA GLU A 19 -7.52 5.02 -12.94
C GLU A 19 -8.32 4.44 -14.09
N ARG A 20 -7.77 3.43 -14.80
CA ARG A 20 -8.48 2.72 -15.88
C ARG A 20 -9.74 2.01 -15.40
N ALA A 21 -9.71 1.48 -14.18
CA ALA A 21 -10.87 0.85 -13.54
C ALA A 21 -11.93 1.85 -13.06
N LYS A 22 -11.74 3.16 -13.25
CA LYS A 22 -12.62 4.24 -12.77
C LYS A 22 -12.87 4.20 -11.25
N LEU A 23 -11.95 3.63 -10.47
CA LEU A 23 -12.04 3.53 -9.01
C LEU A 23 -11.59 4.82 -8.29
N LYS A 24 -11.55 5.96 -9.01
CA LYS A 24 -11.04 7.25 -8.49
C LYS A 24 -11.86 7.82 -7.32
N GLY A 25 -13.10 7.38 -7.10
CA GLY A 25 -14.06 8.10 -6.25
C GLY A 25 -14.30 7.58 -4.83
N PHE A 26 -13.94 6.34 -4.48
CA PHE A 26 -14.61 5.67 -3.34
C PHE A 26 -13.72 5.08 -2.28
N VAL A 27 -12.43 5.35 -2.30
CA VAL A 27 -11.53 4.61 -1.43
C VAL A 27 -10.79 5.54 -0.50
N THR A 28 -11.54 6.05 0.48
CA THR A 28 -11.01 6.33 1.83
C THR A 28 -10.50 5.02 2.44
N ILE A 29 -9.44 4.45 1.86
CA ILE A 29 -8.81 3.21 2.31
C ILE A 29 -8.03 3.56 3.57
N ARG A 30 -8.63 3.37 4.73
CA ARG A 30 -7.82 3.24 5.95
C ARG A 30 -7.08 1.91 5.82
N HIS A 31 -5.77 1.97 5.62
CA HIS A 31 -4.95 0.76 5.56
C HIS A 31 -4.58 0.34 6.97
N CYS A 32 -4.88 -0.91 7.32
CA CYS A 32 -4.43 -1.50 8.58
C CYS A 32 -3.16 -2.31 8.28
N SER A 33 -2.02 -1.82 8.78
CA SER A 33 -0.73 -2.50 8.67
C SER A 33 -0.68 -3.63 9.70
N ILE A 34 -0.85 -4.86 9.22
CA ILE A 34 -0.80 -6.09 10.03
C ILE A 34 0.47 -6.89 9.73
N LEU A 35 1.02 -6.75 8.52
CA LEU A 35 2.24 -7.46 8.13
C LEU A 35 3.49 -6.69 8.61
N PRO A 36 4.61 -7.41 8.85
CA PRO A 36 5.89 -6.77 9.12
C PRO A 36 6.36 -5.93 7.93
N LEU A 37 7.04 -4.80 8.20
CA LEU A 37 7.63 -3.96 7.16
C LEU A 37 8.66 -4.71 6.30
N ALA A 38 9.22 -5.82 6.77
CA ALA A 38 10.09 -6.68 5.96
C ALA A 38 9.36 -7.32 4.76
N HIS A 39 8.04 -7.47 4.84
CA HIS A 39 7.24 -8.08 3.80
C HIS A 39 7.05 -7.12 2.62
N ILE A 40 7.39 -7.57 1.40
CA ILE A 40 7.41 -6.71 0.21
C ILE A 40 6.04 -6.12 -0.13
N PHE A 41 4.97 -6.89 0.13
CA PHE A 41 3.60 -6.41 -0.08
C PHE A 41 3.26 -5.24 0.85
N GLU A 42 3.69 -5.29 2.11
CA GLU A 42 3.42 -4.22 3.08
C GLU A 42 4.13 -2.94 2.67
N ARG A 43 5.41 -3.05 2.26
CA ARG A 43 6.17 -1.90 1.72
C ARG A 43 5.48 -1.27 0.52
N PHE A 44 4.95 -2.09 -0.38
CA PHE A 44 4.27 -1.63 -1.58
C PHE A 44 2.95 -0.91 -1.26
N ILE A 45 2.14 -1.48 -0.36
CA ILE A 45 0.86 -0.90 0.04
C ILE A 45 1.10 0.41 0.78
N LEU A 46 2.01 0.44 1.76
CA LEU A 46 2.33 1.66 2.52
C LEU A 46 2.80 2.78 1.60
N LEU A 47 3.67 2.48 0.63
CA LEU A 47 4.11 3.47 -0.35
C LEU A 47 2.92 4.02 -1.17
N GLY A 48 2.02 3.15 -1.62
CA GLY A 48 0.80 3.57 -2.31
C GLY A 48 -0.14 4.40 -1.45
N VAL A 49 -0.26 4.09 -0.16
CA VAL A 49 -1.08 4.82 0.81
C VAL A 49 -0.49 6.21 1.09
N PHE A 50 0.82 6.31 1.32
CA PHE A 50 1.48 7.58 1.57
C PHE A 50 1.41 8.53 0.36
N LEU A 51 1.56 8.01 -0.86
CA LEU A 51 1.43 8.82 -2.08
C LEU A 51 0.01 9.38 -2.30
N ARG A 52 -1.01 8.77 -1.68
CA ARG A 52 -2.41 9.20 -1.79
C ARG A 52 -2.86 10.07 -0.63
N GLY A 53 -2.02 10.26 0.39
CA GLY A 53 -2.37 10.96 1.62
C GLY A 53 -3.44 10.23 2.44
N THR A 54 -3.54 8.90 2.33
CA THR A 54 -4.53 8.12 3.10
C THR A 54 -4.01 7.76 4.49
N GLN A 55 -4.94 7.48 5.42
CA GLN A 55 -4.61 7.12 6.80
C GLN A 55 -4.09 5.68 6.89
N VAL A 56 -3.03 5.49 7.68
CA VAL A 56 -2.49 4.19 8.07
C VAL A 56 -2.72 3.98 9.55
N VAL A 57 -3.18 2.80 9.92
CA VAL A 57 -3.26 2.33 11.32
C VAL A 57 -2.32 1.13 11.46
N PHE A 58 -1.46 1.15 12.48
CA PHE A 58 -0.54 0.05 12.75
C PHE A 58 -1.16 -0.90 13.78
N CYS A 59 -1.18 -2.19 13.48
CA CYS A 59 -1.61 -3.21 14.43
C CYS A 59 -0.51 -3.39 15.49
N PRO A 60 -0.79 -3.19 16.79
CA PRO A 60 0.23 -3.28 17.83
C PRO A 60 0.63 -4.73 18.17
N VAL A 61 -0.25 -5.70 17.91
CA VAL A 61 0.00 -7.12 18.24
C VAL A 61 -0.58 -8.01 17.12
N PRO A 62 0.07 -8.06 15.95
CA PRO A 62 -0.42 -8.85 14.83
C PRO A 62 -0.44 -10.35 15.12
N GLU A 63 0.37 -10.84 16.05
CA GLU A 63 0.45 -12.26 16.42
C GLU A 63 -0.83 -12.80 17.06
N LYS A 64 -1.71 -11.93 17.56
CA LYS A 64 -2.98 -12.30 18.19
C LYS A 64 -4.16 -12.39 17.21
N LEU A 65 -3.96 -12.08 15.93
CA LEU A 65 -5.01 -12.10 14.89
C LEU A 65 -5.09 -13.46 14.17
N VAL A 66 -4.19 -14.40 14.47
CA VAL A 66 -4.08 -15.72 13.85
C VAL A 66 -4.57 -16.80 14.80
#